data_AF-A0A075GS70-F1
#
_entry.id   AF-A0A075GS70-F1
#
_cell.length_a   1.000
_cell.length_b   1.000
_cell.length_c   1.000
_cell.angle_alpha   90.00
_cell.angle_beta   90.00
_cell.angle_gamma   90.00
#
_symmetry.space_group_name_H-M   'P 1'
#
loop_
_entity.id
_entity.type
_entity.pdbx_description
1 polymer ?
#
loop_
_entity_poly.entity_id
_entity_poly.type
_entity_poly.pdbx_seq_one_letter_code
_entity_poly.pdbx_strand_id
1 'polypeptide(L)'
;MWFTLFVIPFLKYPANPPTVGDGETVVLRGILYLTLIAISGFLAIGFYQIFKRLKAKNRILPVIGYGVLISLVFFVMPENPDEISTSMELINGFRVVAFLTGTVFWFTLALFLGVFWQKTNPDLSNT
;
A
#
# COMPACT_ATOMS: atom_id res chain seq x y z
N MET A 1 -7.06 2.39 -1.68
CA MET A 1 -6.11 3.05 -0.76
C MET A 1 -5.40 2.04 0.13
N TRP A 2 -6.07 1.29 1.01
CA TRP A 2 -5.43 0.24 1.85
C TRP A 2 -4.51 -0.70 1.06
N PHE A 3 -5.00 -1.31 -0.03
CA PHE A 3 -4.20 -2.27 -0.79
C PHE A 3 -2.95 -1.64 -1.43
N THR A 4 -3.13 -0.48 -2.08
CA THR A 4 -2.09 0.18 -2.88
C THR A 4 -1.08 0.96 -2.04
N LEU A 5 -1.56 1.61 -0.98
CA LEU A 5 -0.73 2.51 -0.15
C LEU A 5 -0.15 1.80 1.08
N PHE A 6 -0.65 0.62 1.44
CA PHE A 6 -0.20 -0.10 2.63
C PHE A 6 0.16 -1.55 2.35
N VAL A 7 -0.76 -2.37 1.83
CA VAL A 7 -0.48 -3.81 1.66
C VAL A 7 0.71 -4.05 0.75
N ILE A 8 0.74 -3.47 -0.45
CA ILE A 8 1.84 -3.68 -1.41
C ILE A 8 3.19 -3.20 -0.85
N PRO A 9 3.34 -1.96 -0.33
CA PRO A 9 4.58 -1.52 0.30
C PRO A 9 5.01 -2.39 1.48
N PHE A 10 4.08 -2.76 2.36
CA PHE A 10 4.37 -3.59 3.53
C PHE A 10 4.82 -4.99 3.15
N LEU A 11 4.27 -5.57 2.07
CA LEU A 11 4.72 -6.88 1.59
C LEU A 11 6.16 -6.87 1.11
N LYS A 12 6.63 -5.77 0.47
CA LYS A 12 8.02 -5.65 0.00
C LYS A 12 8.97 -5.24 1.12
N TYR A 13 8.55 -4.29 1.93
CA TYR A 13 9.34 -3.64 2.98
C TYR A 13 8.54 -3.65 4.29
N PRO A 14 8.43 -4.80 4.95
CA PRO A 14 7.64 -4.93 6.17
C PRO A 14 8.26 -4.14 7.31
N ALA A 15 7.41 -3.68 8.24
CA ALA A 15 7.88 -2.97 9.43
C ALA A 15 8.75 -3.88 10.30
N ASN A 16 9.89 -3.36 10.75
CA ASN A 16 10.75 -4.04 11.72
C ASN A 16 10.49 -3.46 13.12
N PRO A 17 10.71 -4.25 14.18
CA PRO A 17 10.66 -3.73 15.55
C PRO A 17 11.57 -2.51 15.74
N PRO A 18 11.30 -1.65 16.74
CA PRO A 18 12.25 -0.63 17.15
C PRO A 18 13.62 -1.25 17.39
N THR A 19 14.68 -0.49 17.11
CA THR A 19 16.09 -0.91 17.22
C THR A 19 16.52 -2.09 16.32
N VAL A 20 15.66 -2.61 15.45
CA VAL A 20 16.01 -3.67 14.48
C VAL A 20 16.30 -3.08 13.10
N GLY A 21 17.53 -3.30 12.63
CA GLY A 21 18.08 -2.80 11.37
C GLY A 21 19.15 -1.75 11.59
N ASP A 22 19.82 -1.35 10.50
CA ASP A 22 20.92 -0.38 10.57
C ASP A 22 20.39 1.06 10.63
N GLY A 23 21.02 1.89 11.47
CA GLY A 23 20.74 3.32 11.56
C GLY A 23 21.13 4.08 10.28
N GLU A 24 22.21 3.66 9.62
CA GLU A 24 22.72 4.31 8.40
C GLU A 24 21.77 4.12 7.21
N THR A 25 20.99 3.03 7.19
CA THR A 25 20.07 2.68 6.10
C THR A 25 18.64 3.20 6.32
N VAL A 26 18.32 3.81 7.47
CA VAL A 26 16.94 4.25 7.82
C VAL A 26 16.35 5.14 6.73
N VAL A 27 17.13 6.11 6.24
CA VAL A 27 16.69 7.05 5.20
C VAL A 27 16.41 6.32 3.89
N LEU A 28 17.30 5.42 3.48
CA LEU A 28 17.14 4.63 2.26
C LEU A 28 15.88 3.74 2.32
N ARG A 29 15.67 3.02 3.43
CA ARG A 29 14.47 2.18 3.64
C ARG A 29 13.20 3.02 3.57
N GLY A 30 13.21 4.21 4.17
CA GLY A 30 12.11 5.17 4.06
C GLY A 30 11.82 5.61 2.62
N ILE A 31 12.87 5.95 1.86
CA ILE A 31 12.75 6.31 0.45
C ILE A 31 12.18 5.16 -0.39
N LEU A 32 12.68 3.93 -0.20
CA LEU A 32 12.18 2.74 -0.90
C LEU A 32 10.69 2.52 -0.63
N TYR A 33 10.27 2.61 0.63
CA TYR A 33 8.87 2.46 1.05
C TYR A 33 7.98 3.53 0.42
N LEU A 34 8.36 4.81 0.54
CA LEU A 34 7.60 5.94 -0.02
C LEU A 34 7.56 5.92 -1.55
N THR A 35 8.65 5.49 -2.20
CA THR A 35 8.71 5.30 -3.65
C THR A 35 7.72 4.23 -4.10
N LEU A 36 7.66 3.10 -3.39
CA LEU A 36 6.70 2.04 -3.72
C LEU A 36 5.24 2.48 -3.49
N ILE A 37 4.97 3.26 -2.44
CA ILE A 37 3.66 3.91 -2.24
C ILE A 37 3.30 4.77 -3.46
N ALA A 38 4.22 5.65 -3.87
CA ALA A 38 3.99 6.56 -4.99
C ALA A 38 3.72 5.78 -6.28
N ILE A 39 4.58 4.81 -6.63
CA ILE A 39 4.41 4.00 -7.84
C ILE A 39 3.08 3.25 -7.80
N SER A 40 2.77 2.55 -6.71
CA SER A 40 1.52 1.79 -6.57
C SER A 40 0.30 2.70 -6.67
N GLY A 41 0.31 3.86 -6.02
CA GLY A 41 -0.75 4.85 -6.06
C GLY A 41 -0.98 5.42 -7.47
N PHE A 42 0.09 5.86 -8.14
CA PHE A 42 0.01 6.40 -9.49
C PHE A 42 -0.42 5.36 -10.52
N LEU A 43 0.08 4.11 -10.42
CA LEU A 43 -0.40 3.02 -11.27
C LEU A 43 -1.90 2.78 -11.05
N ALA A 44 -2.36 2.76 -9.80
CA ALA A 44 -3.78 2.56 -9.51
C ALA A 44 -4.65 3.68 -10.12
N ILE A 45 -4.21 4.94 -10.04
CA ILE A 45 -4.88 6.07 -10.69
C ILE A 45 -4.88 5.88 -12.22
N GLY A 46 -3.72 5.58 -12.82
CA GLY A 46 -3.60 5.40 -14.26
C GLY A 46 -4.52 4.29 -14.79
N PHE A 47 -4.51 3.12 -14.16
CA PHE A 47 -5.38 2.01 -14.55
C PHE A 47 -6.86 2.28 -14.26
N TYR A 48 -7.19 3.04 -13.21
CA TYR A 48 -8.57 3.48 -12.98
C TYR A 48 -9.08 4.38 -14.11
N GLN A 49 -8.24 5.28 -14.64
CA GLN A 49 -8.62 6.12 -15.79
C GLN A 49 -8.84 5.28 -17.06
N ILE A 50 -8.05 4.24 -17.27
CA ILE A 50 -8.26 3.28 -18.37
C ILE A 50 -9.56 2.50 -18.14
N PHE A 51 -9.81 2.01 -16.92
CA PHE A 51 -11.03 1.29 -16.54
C PHE A 51 -12.30 2.09 -16.85
N LYS A 52 -12.32 3.40 -16.57
CA LYS A 52 -13.45 4.28 -16.88
C LYS A 52 -13.75 4.39 -18.39
N ARG A 53 -12.74 4.22 -19.25
CA ARG A 53 -12.88 4.35 -20.72
C ARG A 53 -13.28 3.03 -21.40
N LEU A 54 -13.23 1.90 -20.71
CA LEU A 54 -13.55 0.60 -21.29
C LEU A 54 -15.02 0.20 -21.10
N LYS A 55 -15.56 -0.49 -22.11
CA LYS A 55 -16.86 -1.17 -22.03
C LYS A 55 -16.84 -2.22 -20.92
N ALA A 56 -17.99 -2.49 -20.30
CA ALA A 56 -18.12 -3.39 -19.15
C ALA A 56 -17.41 -4.74 -19.33
N LYS A 57 -17.58 -5.38 -20.50
CA LYS A 57 -16.94 -6.67 -20.82
C LYS A 57 -15.40 -6.68 -20.76
N ASN A 58 -14.75 -5.51 -20.89
CA ASN A 58 -13.29 -5.38 -20.93
C ASN A 58 -12.72 -4.78 -19.63
N ARG A 59 -13.55 -4.50 -18.63
CA ARG A 59 -13.14 -3.83 -17.38
C ARG A 59 -12.20 -4.66 -16.51
N ILE A 60 -12.09 -5.97 -16.75
CA ILE A 60 -11.11 -6.82 -16.07
C ILE A 60 -9.67 -6.54 -16.54
N LEU A 61 -9.49 -6.06 -17.76
CA LEU A 61 -8.17 -5.91 -18.38
C LEU A 61 -7.27 -4.89 -17.64
N PRO A 62 -7.76 -3.70 -17.23
CA PRO A 62 -6.96 -2.77 -16.43
C PRO A 62 -6.62 -3.29 -15.03
N VAL A 63 -7.48 -4.12 -14.44
CA VAL A 63 -7.21 -4.74 -13.12
C VAL A 63 -6.05 -5.74 -13.25
N ILE A 64 -6.09 -6.58 -14.28
CA ILE A 64 -4.99 -7.50 -14.60
C ILE A 64 -3.72 -6.72 -14.93
N GLY A 65 -3.81 -5.69 -15.76
CA GLY A 65 -2.69 -4.84 -16.13
C GLY A 65 -2.01 -4.19 -14.93
N TYR A 66 -2.81 -3.66 -13.99
CA TYR A 66 -2.30 -3.15 -12.72
C TYR A 66 -1.56 -4.25 -11.94
N GLY A 67 -2.19 -5.42 -11.77
CA GLY A 67 -1.60 -6.56 -11.07
C GLY A 67 -0.26 -7.01 -11.66
N VAL A 68 -0.17 -7.12 -12.99
CA VAL A 68 1.07 -7.49 -13.68
C VAL A 68 2.15 -6.44 -13.48
N LEU A 69 1.84 -5.15 -13.72
CA LEU A 69 2.85 -4.10 -13.60
C LEU A 69 3.32 -3.89 -12.16
N ILE A 70 2.41 -3.94 -11.18
CA ILE A 70 2.82 -3.80 -9.78
C ILE A 70 3.66 -4.98 -9.31
N SER A 71 3.39 -6.18 -9.83
CA SER A 71 4.21 -7.37 -9.54
C SER A 71 5.61 -7.21 -10.13
N LEU A 72 5.72 -6.72 -11.38
CA LEU A 72 7.01 -6.42 -11.99
C LEU A 72 7.80 -5.39 -11.18
N VAL A 73 7.16 -4.29 -10.77
CA VAL A 73 7.77 -3.27 -9.90
C VAL A 73 8.24 -3.89 -8.58
N PHE A 74 7.45 -4.77 -7.97
CA PHE A 74 7.79 -5.43 -6.71
C PHE A 74 9.10 -6.23 -6.82
N PHE A 75 9.34 -6.92 -7.94
CA PHE A 75 10.57 -7.69 -8.16
C PHE A 75 11.75 -6.82 -8.60
N VAL A 76 11.51 -5.75 -9.37
CA VAL A 76 12.56 -4.84 -9.86
C VAL A 76 13.09 -3.93 -8.75
N MET A 77 12.23 -3.54 -7.81
CA MET A 77 12.62 -2.65 -6.70
C MET A 77 13.70 -3.31 -5.81
N PRO A 78 14.72 -2.53 -5.37
CA PRO A 78 15.82 -3.06 -4.56
C PRO A 78 15.34 -3.77 -3.29
N GLU A 79 16.10 -4.76 -2.83
CA GLU A 79 15.85 -5.39 -1.54
C GLU A 79 16.26 -4.48 -0.38
N ASN A 80 15.74 -4.77 0.81
CA ASN A 80 16.20 -4.10 2.02
C ASN A 80 17.63 -4.57 2.32
N PRO A 81 18.63 -3.67 2.42
CA PRO A 81 20.02 -4.06 2.65
C PRO A 81 20.30 -4.55 4.07
N ASP A 82 19.37 -4.36 5.02
CA ASP A 82 19.59 -4.73 6.41
C ASP A 82 19.60 -6.25 6.63
N GLU A 83 20.63 -6.71 7.32
CA GLU A 83 20.68 -8.07 7.83
C GLU A 83 19.75 -8.28 9.02
N ILE A 84 19.14 -9.47 9.08
CA ILE A 84 18.30 -9.87 10.20
C ILE A 84 19.20 -10.49 11.28
N SER A 85 19.52 -9.68 12.30
CA SER A 85 20.39 -10.08 13.43
C SER A 85 19.62 -10.59 14.67
N THR A 86 18.28 -10.52 14.65
CA THR A 86 17.40 -10.85 15.78
C THR A 86 16.50 -12.06 15.46
N SER A 87 15.89 -12.67 16.48
CA SER A 87 15.03 -13.85 16.31
C SER A 87 13.87 -13.60 15.33
N MET A 88 13.65 -14.57 14.44
CA MET A 88 12.54 -14.52 13.48
C MET A 88 11.17 -14.55 14.15
N GLU A 89 11.06 -15.14 15.35
CA GLU A 89 9.84 -15.12 16.14
C GLU A 89 9.44 -13.69 16.53
N LEU A 90 10.38 -12.90 17.05
CA LEU A 90 10.13 -11.50 17.40
C LEU A 90 9.75 -10.67 16.17
N ILE A 91 10.49 -10.85 15.08
CA ILE A 91 10.29 -10.10 13.84
C ILE A 91 8.93 -10.43 13.23
N ASN A 92 8.58 -11.70 13.10
CA ASN A 92 7.31 -12.12 12.54
C ASN A 92 6.15 -11.73 13.46
N GLY A 93 6.30 -11.88 14.78
CA GLY A 93 5.30 -11.44 15.75
C GLY A 93 5.00 -9.94 15.62
N PHE A 94 6.05 -9.11 15.55
CA PHE A 94 5.90 -7.68 15.33
C PHE A 94 5.25 -7.36 13.97
N ARG A 95 5.69 -8.01 12.90
CA ARG A 95 5.14 -7.79 11.55
C ARG A 95 3.66 -8.13 11.47
N VAL A 96 3.22 -9.23 12.09
CA VAL A 96 1.82 -9.62 12.14
C VAL A 96 0.99 -8.56 12.87
N VAL A 97 1.44 -8.15 14.06
CA VAL A 97 0.73 -7.11 14.83
C VAL A 97 0.70 -5.78 14.07
N ALA A 98 1.84 -5.35 13.52
CA ALA A 98 1.92 -4.12 12.72
C ALA A 98 0.98 -4.15 11.50
N PHE A 99 0.91 -5.29 10.81
CA PHE A 99 0.01 -5.47 9.67
C PHE A 99 -1.47 -5.37 10.09
N LEU A 100 -1.83 -6.04 11.19
CA LEU A 100 -3.18 -6.02 11.74
C LEU A 100 -3.57 -4.61 12.21
N THR A 101 -2.70 -3.94 12.97
CA THR A 101 -2.90 -2.56 13.42
C THR A 101 -3.08 -1.61 12.24
N GLY A 102 -2.23 -1.70 11.21
CA GLY A 102 -2.37 -0.89 10.01
C GLY A 102 -3.69 -1.17 9.27
N THR A 103 -4.09 -2.44 9.18
CA THR A 103 -5.38 -2.82 8.57
C THR A 103 -6.57 -2.24 9.33
N VAL A 104 -6.58 -2.35 10.67
CA VAL A 104 -7.62 -1.72 11.51
C VAL A 104 -7.66 -0.22 11.26
N PHE A 105 -6.51 0.47 11.30
CA PHE A 105 -6.42 1.89 11.02
C PHE A 105 -7.06 2.28 9.67
N TRP A 106 -6.72 1.57 8.60
CA TRP A 106 -7.25 1.88 7.27
C TRP A 106 -8.76 1.66 7.16
N PHE A 107 -9.29 0.61 7.78
CA PHE A 107 -10.72 0.33 7.78
C PHE A 107 -11.48 1.32 8.66
N THR A 108 -10.92 1.69 9.82
CA THR A 108 -11.46 2.74 10.68
C THR A 108 -11.52 4.07 9.93
N LEU A 109 -10.46 4.45 9.20
CA LEU A 109 -10.49 5.63 8.33
C LEU A 109 -11.59 5.54 7.26
N ALA A 110 -11.70 4.40 6.59
CA ALA A 110 -12.73 4.20 5.57
C ALA A 110 -14.15 4.34 6.14
N LEU A 111 -14.39 3.83 7.36
CA LEU A 111 -15.68 3.97 8.05
C LEU A 111 -15.96 5.42 8.42
N PHE A 112 -15.03 6.12 9.07
CA PHE A 112 -15.22 7.52 9.46
C PHE A 112 -15.44 8.43 8.26
N LEU A 113 -14.59 8.31 7.24
CA LEU A 113 -14.72 9.11 6.01
C LEU A 113 -16.00 8.75 5.24
N GLY A 114 -16.39 7.48 5.20
CA GLY A 114 -17.63 7.04 4.56
C GLY A 114 -18.88 7.57 5.27
N VAL A 115 -18.92 7.51 6.60
CA VAL A 115 -20.02 8.10 7.40
C VAL A 115 -20.04 9.62 7.25
N PHE A 116 -18.88 10.27 7.28
CA PHE A 116 -18.77 11.72 7.08
C PHE A 116 -19.27 12.13 5.69
N TRP A 117 -18.93 11.38 4.65
CA TRP A 117 -19.42 11.60 3.28
C TRP A 117 -20.94 11.49 3.21
N GLN A 118 -21.52 10.43 3.78
CA GLN A 118 -22.98 10.24 3.81
C GLN A 118 -23.71 11.32 4.61
N LYS A 119 -23.12 11.80 5.70
CA LYS A 119 -23.72 12.89 6.49
C LYS A 119 -23.67 14.23 5.78
N THR A 120 -22.59 14.50 5.06
CA THR A 120 -22.39 15.80 4.38
C THR A 120 -23.01 15.83 2.99
N ASN A 121 -23.27 14.67 2.38
CA ASN A 121 -23.78 14.52 1.01
C ASN A 121 -23.20 15.55 0.02
N PRO A 122 -21.85 15.66 -0.07
CA PRO A 122 -21.22 16.71 -0.87
C PRO A 122 -21.56 16.58 -2.36
N ASP A 123 -21.93 15.38 -2.82
CA ASP A 123 -22.36 15.11 -4.19
C ASP A 123 -23.73 15.76 -4.54
N LEU A 124 -24.50 16.17 -3.54
CA LEU A 124 -25.82 16.80 -3.71
C LEU A 124 -25.76 18.34 -3.73
N SER A 125 -24.59 18.94 -3.97
CA SER A 125 -24.49 20.39 -4.10
C SER A 125 -25.21 20.89 -5.37
N ASN A 126 -26.44 21.40 -5.18
CA ASN A 126 -27.25 22.24 -6.07
C ASN A 126 -27.86 21.58 -7.32
N THR A 127 -28.94 20.82 -7.13
CA THR A 127 -30.10 20.86 -8.04
C THR A 127 -31.30 21.41 -7.30
#